data_AF-A0AAW0QAF7-F1
#
_entry.id   AF-A0AAW0QAF7-F1
#
_cell.length_a   1.000
_cell.length_b   1.000
_cell.length_c   1.000
_cell.angle_alpha   90.00
_cell.angle_beta   90.00
_cell.angle_gamma   90.00
#
_symmetry.space_group_name_H-M   'P 1'
#
loop_
_entity.id
_entity.type
_entity.pdbx_description
1 polymer ?
#
loop_
_entity_poly.entity_id
_entity_poly.type
_entity_poly.pdbx_seq_one_letter_code
_entity_poly.pdbx_strand_id
1 'polypeptide(L)'
;MEDVISAEFIYRLKSLLQRAYHLQEEFEGVLGMSGSGSQAEKMAEMLSNEDLEDSYLRDSISVADSTDSFVSAAELTEHRELRSVLGHHPFYEEALQSAEEGNITCRVLRTEMLDCLGDVDFLAKLHCVRQACELILCERTTRMFLAETGKKILSSIIVKAHKSPKRFEEVFDELISFLENTDHWENTEGELATRGVRHLNFYDIVLDFILMDSFEDLENPPISIQNVINNRWLNSSFKETAVASSCWSVLKQKRQHMKVHDGFIAHFYSVCEQISPVLAWGFLGPKSSLHDFCCFFKDQVRHFLKDIFDLDKVRYSSVETLAEDILRLMHRRSELLLAFVGADSLQNLDSCNNNELQLLPSNMLEARVQS
;
A
#
# COMPACT_ATOMS: atom_id res chain seq x y z
N MET A 1 30.20 20.40 28.91
CA MET A 1 30.48 19.07 29.49
C MET A 1 30.60 18.14 28.31
N GLU A 2 31.81 17.64 28.08
CA GLU A 2 32.34 17.17 26.79
C GLU A 2 31.65 15.92 26.22
N ASP A 3 31.64 15.84 24.88
CA ASP A 3 31.14 14.76 24.04
C ASP A 3 31.79 13.42 24.38
N VAL A 4 31.04 12.55 25.05
CA VAL A 4 31.40 11.13 25.21
C VAL A 4 30.86 10.36 24.01
N ILE A 5 31.41 10.63 22.83
CA ILE A 5 31.37 9.62 21.76
C ILE A 5 32.29 8.51 22.26
N SER A 6 31.70 7.41 22.73
CA SER A 6 32.41 6.28 23.32
C SER A 6 33.58 5.88 22.40
N ALA A 7 34.79 5.80 22.94
CA ALA A 7 35.98 5.36 22.19
C ALA A 7 35.75 4.00 21.52
N GLU A 8 34.85 3.19 22.08
CA GLU A 8 34.39 1.92 21.51
C GLU A 8 33.60 2.11 20.22
N PHE A 9 32.79 3.15 20.10
CA PHE A 9 32.06 3.48 18.86
C PHE A 9 33.04 3.89 17.75
N ILE A 10 34.01 4.75 18.06
CA ILE A 10 35.04 5.17 17.09
C ILE A 10 35.88 3.97 16.65
N TYR A 11 36.22 3.07 17.59
CA TYR A 11 36.95 1.85 17.26
C TYR A 11 36.15 0.91 16.34
N ARG A 12 34.86 0.68 16.65
CA ARG A 12 33.97 -0.13 15.79
C ARG A 12 33.79 0.48 14.41
N LEU A 13 33.66 1.80 14.32
CA LEU A 13 33.54 2.52 13.06
C LEU A 13 34.82 2.39 12.21
N LYS A 14 36.01 2.56 12.82
CA LYS A 14 37.29 2.34 12.14
C LYS A 14 37.45 0.90 11.66
N SER A 15 37.08 -0.09 12.48
CA SER A 15 37.13 -1.50 12.09
C SER A 15 36.17 -1.82 10.93
N LEU A 16 35.00 -1.18 10.88
CA LEU A 16 34.05 -1.35 9.79
C LEU A 16 34.60 -0.78 8.48
N LEU A 17 35.14 0.44 8.53
CA LEU A 17 35.75 1.12 7.37
C LEU A 17 36.92 0.31 6.80
N GLN A 18 37.76 -0.26 7.66
CA GLN A 18 38.89 -1.06 7.23
C GLN A 18 38.46 -2.37 6.55
N ARG A 19 37.35 -2.98 6.99
CA ARG A 19 36.75 -4.14 6.31
C ARG A 19 36.12 -3.76 4.98
N ALA A 20 35.50 -2.59 4.88
CA ALA A 20 34.94 -2.09 3.63
C ALA A 20 36.04 -1.82 2.58
N TYR A 21 37.17 -1.23 2.97
CA TYR A 21 38.31 -1.05 2.07
C TYR A 21 38.94 -2.37 1.62
N HIS A 22 39.07 -3.35 2.53
CA HIS A 22 39.56 -4.68 2.14
C HIS A 22 38.60 -5.39 1.18
N LEU A 23 37.28 -5.25 1.41
CA LEU A 23 36.28 -5.80 0.51
C LEU A 23 36.33 -5.13 -0.88
N GLN A 24 36.55 -3.81 -0.92
CA GLN A 24 36.75 -3.09 -2.18
C GLN A 24 37.99 -3.61 -2.93
N GLU A 25 39.11 -3.83 -2.24
CA GLU A 25 40.35 -4.36 -2.83
C GLU A 25 40.15 -5.80 -3.35
N GLU A 26 39.38 -6.64 -2.63
CA GLU A 26 39.00 -7.97 -3.10
C GLU A 26 38.12 -7.91 -4.36
N PHE A 27 37.18 -6.95 -4.45
CA PHE A 27 36.33 -6.77 -5.63
C PHE A 27 37.10 -6.17 -6.83
N GLU A 28 38.04 -5.26 -6.60
CA GLU A 28 38.96 -4.77 -7.64
C GLU A 28 39.88 -5.90 -8.14
N GLY A 29 40.30 -6.83 -7.26
CA GLY A 29 41.04 -8.04 -7.61
C GLY A 29 40.23 -9.05 -8.44
N VAL A 30 38.92 -9.15 -8.20
CA VAL A 30 37.99 -10.04 -8.94
C VAL A 30 37.62 -9.46 -10.31
N LEU A 31 37.62 -8.13 -10.47
CA LEU A 31 37.39 -7.45 -11.76
C LEU A 31 38.67 -7.34 -12.63
N GLY A 32 39.85 -7.69 -12.10
CA GLY A 32 41.16 -7.51 -12.74
C GLY A 32 41.58 -8.56 -13.78
N MET A 33 40.75 -9.54 -14.13
CA MET A 33 41.09 -10.54 -15.15
C MET A 33 40.29 -10.35 -16.44
N SER A 34 40.55 -9.26 -17.17
CA SER A 34 40.40 -9.15 -18.63
C SER A 34 41.07 -7.87 -19.19
N GLY A 35 42.39 -7.94 -19.41
CA GLY A 35 43.07 -7.41 -20.60
C GLY A 35 43.05 -5.92 -20.97
N SER A 36 44.20 -5.26 -20.70
CA SER A 36 44.84 -4.15 -21.43
C SER A 36 44.40 -2.71 -21.12
N GLY A 37 45.38 -1.94 -20.64
CA GLY A 37 45.19 -0.58 -20.11
C GLY A 37 45.20 0.54 -21.16
N SER A 38 45.25 1.77 -20.61
CA SER A 38 45.44 3.09 -21.26
C SER A 38 44.20 3.97 -21.52
N GLN A 39 43.33 4.20 -20.53
CA GLN A 39 42.35 5.32 -20.61
C GLN A 39 42.16 6.17 -19.34
N ALA A 40 42.92 5.95 -18.26
CA ALA A 40 42.80 6.78 -17.06
C ALA A 40 43.60 8.11 -17.12
N GLU A 41 44.53 8.27 -18.06
CA GLU A 41 45.37 9.48 -18.18
C GLU A 41 44.81 10.56 -19.13
N LYS A 42 43.66 10.34 -19.79
CA LYS A 42 43.10 11.32 -20.75
C LYS A 42 42.01 12.24 -20.19
N MET A 43 41.61 12.07 -18.92
CA MET A 43 40.52 12.86 -18.32
C MET A 43 41.01 14.07 -17.50
N ALA A 44 42.32 14.20 -17.26
CA ALA A 44 42.90 15.28 -16.46
C ALA A 44 43.44 16.48 -17.27
N GLU A 45 43.53 16.36 -18.60
CA GLU A 45 44.07 17.43 -19.48
C GLU A 45 43.00 18.25 -20.22
N MET A 46 41.70 17.98 -19.98
CA MET A 46 40.58 18.67 -20.64
C MET A 46 39.84 19.66 -19.73
N LEU A 47 40.50 20.15 -18.67
CA LEU A 47 39.98 21.19 -17.77
C LEU A 47 40.84 22.47 -17.74
N SER A 48 41.71 22.66 -18.73
CA SER A 48 42.41 23.92 -18.95
C SER A 48 42.13 24.41 -20.37
N ASN A 49 41.16 25.31 -20.51
CA ASN A 49 41.16 26.43 -21.46
C ASN A 49 39.82 27.18 -21.33
N GLU A 50 39.82 28.22 -20.49
CA GLU A 50 38.95 29.38 -20.66
C GLU A 50 39.57 30.27 -21.75
N ASP A 51 38.80 30.68 -22.77
CA ASP A 51 38.75 32.08 -23.23
C ASP A 51 37.70 32.30 -24.35
N LEU A 52 36.68 33.10 -23.99
CA LEU A 52 36.09 34.28 -24.64
C LEU A 52 35.55 34.28 -26.10
N GLU A 53 34.26 34.68 -26.16
CA GLU A 53 33.57 35.60 -27.11
C GLU A 53 33.49 35.25 -28.62
N ASP A 54 32.29 35.12 -29.22
CA ASP A 54 31.42 36.25 -29.60
C ASP A 54 30.24 35.81 -30.52
N SER A 55 29.09 36.42 -30.23
CA SER A 55 27.90 36.83 -31.00
C SER A 55 27.32 36.22 -32.32
N TYR A 56 25.97 36.31 -32.33
CA TYR A 56 25.00 36.62 -33.41
C TYR A 56 24.40 35.53 -34.37
N LEU A 57 23.06 35.44 -34.27
CA LEU A 57 22.01 35.41 -35.33
C LEU A 57 21.58 34.09 -36.03
N ARG A 58 20.31 33.71 -35.70
CA ARG A 58 19.12 33.64 -36.60
C ARG A 58 18.81 32.34 -37.40
N ASP A 59 17.58 31.87 -37.18
CA ASP A 59 16.64 31.07 -38.00
C ASP A 59 17.16 30.12 -39.09
N SER A 60 16.74 28.83 -39.03
CA SER A 60 15.67 28.25 -39.88
C SER A 60 15.61 26.71 -39.81
N ILE A 61 14.44 26.18 -39.42
CA ILE A 61 13.67 25.04 -40.00
C ILE A 61 14.44 23.89 -40.69
N SER A 62 14.32 22.65 -40.15
CA SER A 62 13.96 21.36 -40.84
C SER A 62 14.41 20.15 -40.00
N VAL A 63 13.49 19.33 -39.46
CA VAL A 63 13.12 17.94 -39.84
C VAL A 63 14.20 16.86 -39.62
N ALA A 64 13.80 15.86 -38.80
CA ALA A 64 14.31 14.49 -38.64
C ALA A 64 15.66 14.28 -37.92
N ASP A 65 15.59 13.68 -36.73
CA ASP A 65 16.48 12.62 -36.22
C ASP A 65 15.82 12.05 -34.95
N SER A 66 15.19 10.86 -35.01
CA SER A 66 15.81 9.56 -34.71
C SER A 66 16.85 9.62 -33.59
N THR A 67 16.39 9.84 -32.36
CA THR A 67 17.15 9.45 -31.17
C THR A 67 16.94 7.96 -30.93
N ASP A 68 17.68 7.14 -31.66
CA ASP A 68 17.98 5.78 -31.23
C ASP A 68 18.75 5.91 -29.90
N SER A 69 18.07 5.60 -28.80
CA SER A 69 18.68 5.52 -27.48
C SER A 69 19.59 4.30 -27.48
N PHE A 70 20.90 4.55 -27.55
CA PHE A 70 21.92 3.52 -27.52
C PHE A 70 22.02 2.96 -26.09
N VAL A 71 21.18 1.98 -25.77
CA VAL A 71 21.32 1.17 -24.55
C VAL A 71 22.62 0.38 -24.68
N SER A 72 23.51 0.49 -23.69
CA SER A 72 24.78 -0.23 -23.69
C SER A 72 24.51 -1.73 -23.78
N ALA A 73 25.19 -2.42 -24.70
CA ALA A 73 25.08 -3.88 -24.83
C ALA A 73 25.37 -4.62 -23.51
N ALA A 74 26.16 -4.01 -22.63
CA ALA A 74 26.45 -4.48 -21.27
C ALA A 74 25.21 -4.48 -20.34
N GLU A 75 24.39 -3.43 -20.37
CA GLU A 75 23.16 -3.32 -19.58
C GLU A 75 22.10 -4.32 -20.07
N LEU A 76 22.01 -4.53 -21.39
CA LEU A 76 21.15 -5.55 -21.98
C LEU A 76 21.59 -6.98 -21.61
N THR A 77 22.89 -7.24 -21.51
CA THR A 77 23.39 -8.55 -21.04
C THR A 77 23.17 -8.77 -19.55
N GLU A 78 23.37 -7.77 -18.70
CA GLU A 78 23.07 -7.90 -17.26
C GLU A 78 21.57 -8.12 -17.01
N HIS A 79 20.70 -7.43 -17.74
CA HIS A 79 19.25 -7.62 -17.66
C HIS A 79 18.81 -9.02 -18.16
N ARG A 80 19.52 -9.58 -19.15
CA ARG A 80 19.23 -10.90 -19.74
C ARG A 80 19.80 -12.06 -18.92
N GLU A 81 20.94 -11.84 -18.25
CA GLU A 81 21.52 -12.79 -17.31
C GLU A 81 20.73 -12.83 -15.99
N LEU A 82 20.16 -11.70 -15.53
CA LEU A 82 19.17 -11.67 -14.46
C LEU A 82 17.88 -12.45 -14.83
N ARG A 83 17.38 -12.30 -16.07
CA ARG A 83 16.24 -13.07 -16.61
C ARG A 83 16.49 -14.59 -16.58
N SER A 84 17.74 -15.03 -16.76
CA SER A 84 18.11 -16.45 -16.70
C SER A 84 18.14 -17.05 -15.29
N VAL A 85 18.27 -16.23 -14.24
CA VAL A 85 18.42 -16.69 -12.85
C VAL A 85 17.09 -16.64 -12.07
N LEU A 86 16.14 -15.81 -12.51
CA LEU A 86 14.86 -15.54 -11.82
C LEU A 86 13.73 -16.57 -12.08
N GLY A 87 14.02 -17.70 -12.71
CA GLY A 87 13.00 -18.70 -13.07
C GLY A 87 12.21 -18.33 -14.33
N HIS A 88 11.64 -19.33 -15.01
CA HIS A 88 10.86 -19.11 -16.24
C HIS A 88 9.50 -18.49 -15.90
N HIS A 89 9.42 -17.16 -15.97
CA HIS A 89 8.18 -16.39 -15.86
C HIS A 89 7.79 -15.79 -17.21
N PRO A 90 7.39 -16.61 -18.21
CA PRO A 90 7.12 -16.12 -19.56
C PRO A 90 6.03 -15.05 -19.61
N PHE A 91 5.05 -15.14 -18.70
CA PHE A 91 3.99 -14.14 -18.61
C PHE A 91 4.52 -12.77 -18.12
N TYR A 92 5.46 -12.76 -17.17
CA TYR A 92 6.14 -11.54 -16.76
C TYR A 92 7.07 -11.00 -17.86
N GLU A 93 7.80 -11.85 -18.57
CA GLU A 93 8.69 -11.44 -19.65
C GLU A 93 7.92 -10.74 -20.80
N GLU A 94 6.76 -11.29 -21.18
CA GLU A 94 5.88 -10.66 -22.18
C GLU A 94 5.35 -9.29 -21.71
N ALA A 95 4.95 -9.20 -20.43
CA ALA A 95 4.51 -7.95 -19.85
C ALA A 95 5.65 -6.93 -19.73
N LEU A 96 6.88 -7.38 -19.49
CA LEU A 96 8.06 -6.53 -19.42
C LEU A 96 8.35 -5.89 -20.78
N GLN A 97 8.28 -6.66 -21.87
CA GLN A 97 8.39 -6.11 -23.22
C GLN A 97 7.28 -5.07 -23.48
N SER A 98 6.05 -5.37 -23.10
CA SER A 98 4.93 -4.42 -23.25
C SER A 98 5.13 -3.13 -22.43
N ALA A 99 5.79 -3.21 -21.27
CA ALA A 99 6.11 -2.07 -20.43
C ALA A 99 7.23 -1.21 -21.05
N GLU A 100 8.28 -1.84 -21.57
CA GLU A 100 9.39 -1.19 -22.28
C GLU A 100 8.89 -0.44 -23.53
N GLU A 101 7.89 -1.00 -24.23
CA GLU A 101 7.23 -0.37 -25.37
C GLU A 101 6.29 0.80 -24.99
N GLY A 102 6.04 1.02 -23.69
CA GLY A 102 5.18 2.10 -23.20
C GLY A 102 3.68 1.83 -23.33
N ASN A 103 3.29 0.57 -23.55
CA ASN A 103 1.88 0.19 -23.75
C ASN A 103 1.07 0.15 -22.43
N ILE A 104 1.74 0.12 -21.29
CA ILE A 104 1.11 -0.03 -19.97
C ILE A 104 1.03 1.32 -19.27
N THR A 105 -0.18 1.69 -18.87
CA THR A 105 -0.46 2.94 -18.14
C THR A 105 -0.91 2.65 -16.71
N CYS A 106 -0.58 3.56 -15.79
CA CYS A 106 -1.03 3.54 -14.41
C CYS A 106 -1.46 4.94 -13.95
N ARG A 107 -2.21 5.02 -12.84
CA ARG A 107 -2.58 6.30 -12.21
C ARG A 107 -1.38 6.90 -11.46
N VAL A 108 -0.74 6.07 -10.63
CA VAL A 108 0.37 6.42 -9.75
C VAL A 108 1.38 5.28 -9.80
N LEU A 109 2.67 5.63 -9.88
CA LEU A 109 3.75 4.65 -9.74
C LEU A 109 3.88 4.26 -8.26
N ARG A 110 3.66 2.98 -7.96
CA ARG A 110 3.76 2.42 -6.61
C ARG A 110 5.07 1.64 -6.41
N THR A 111 6.09 1.94 -7.21
CA THR A 111 7.37 1.23 -7.33
C THR A 111 8.03 0.98 -5.98
N GLU A 112 8.28 2.04 -5.19
CA GLU A 112 8.92 1.91 -3.87
C GLU A 112 8.01 1.21 -2.86
N MET A 113 6.71 1.52 -2.88
CA MET A 113 5.76 0.97 -1.91
C MET A 113 5.59 -0.55 -2.06
N LEU A 114 5.70 -1.07 -3.29
CA LEU A 114 5.54 -2.48 -3.63
C LEU A 114 6.88 -3.20 -3.81
N ASP A 115 7.99 -2.58 -3.38
CA ASP A 115 9.34 -3.13 -3.45
C ASP A 115 9.71 -3.64 -4.87
N CYS A 116 9.25 -2.93 -5.91
CA CYS A 116 9.59 -3.25 -7.30
C CYS A 116 11.00 -2.75 -7.64
N LEU A 117 11.67 -3.43 -8.58
CA LEU A 117 13.06 -3.10 -8.96
C LEU A 117 13.18 -1.76 -9.70
N GLY A 118 12.09 -1.31 -10.32
CA GLY A 118 12.00 -0.06 -11.04
C GLY A 118 10.61 0.13 -11.65
N ASP A 119 10.36 1.26 -12.29
CA ASP A 119 9.05 1.60 -12.83
C ASP A 119 8.59 0.63 -13.93
N VAL A 120 9.53 0.16 -14.75
CA VAL A 120 9.25 -0.84 -15.81
C VAL A 120 8.85 -2.18 -15.19
N ASP A 121 9.54 -2.62 -14.12
CA ASP A 121 9.20 -3.83 -13.36
C ASP A 121 7.80 -3.72 -12.74
N PHE A 122 7.50 -2.57 -12.11
CA PHE A 122 6.19 -2.29 -11.55
C PHE A 122 5.09 -2.36 -12.61
N LEU A 123 5.28 -1.71 -13.77
CA LEU A 123 4.29 -1.69 -14.85
C LEU A 123 4.04 -3.10 -15.42
N ALA A 124 5.10 -3.88 -15.62
CA ALA A 124 5.00 -5.27 -16.08
C ALA A 124 4.17 -6.12 -15.10
N LYS A 125 4.52 -6.08 -13.81
CA LYS A 125 3.79 -6.79 -12.76
C LYS A 125 2.34 -6.33 -12.65
N LEU A 126 2.10 -5.02 -12.71
CA LEU A 126 0.76 -4.44 -12.70
C LEU A 126 -0.10 -4.98 -13.85
N HIS A 127 0.46 -5.06 -15.05
CA HIS A 127 -0.27 -5.60 -16.21
C HIS A 127 -0.67 -7.06 -15.99
N CYS A 128 0.25 -7.89 -15.51
CA CYS A 128 -0.04 -9.28 -15.16
C CYS A 128 -1.11 -9.40 -14.05
N VAL A 129 -0.99 -8.60 -12.99
CA VAL A 129 -1.95 -8.58 -11.87
C VAL A 129 -3.35 -8.18 -12.34
N ARG A 130 -3.46 -7.20 -13.25
CA ARG A 130 -4.76 -6.81 -13.82
C ARG A 130 -5.43 -7.97 -14.54
N GLN A 131 -4.71 -8.68 -15.40
CA GLN A 131 -5.26 -9.85 -16.12
C GLN A 131 -5.67 -10.97 -15.16
N ALA A 132 -4.87 -11.22 -14.12
CA ALA A 132 -5.21 -12.20 -13.09
C ALA A 132 -6.47 -11.79 -12.31
N CYS A 133 -6.60 -10.51 -11.93
CA CYS A 133 -7.81 -9.98 -11.28
C CYS A 133 -9.07 -10.11 -12.15
N GLU A 134 -8.96 -9.88 -13.46
CA GLU A 134 -10.07 -10.09 -14.40
C GLU A 134 -10.52 -11.56 -14.41
N LEU A 135 -9.56 -12.50 -14.49
CA LEU A 135 -9.86 -13.93 -14.44
C LEU A 135 -10.53 -14.33 -13.11
N ILE A 136 -10.02 -13.84 -11.97
CA ILE A 136 -10.58 -14.07 -10.64
C ILE A 136 -12.03 -13.60 -10.56
N LEU A 137 -12.32 -12.41 -11.11
CA LEU A 137 -13.65 -11.79 -11.02
C LEU A 137 -14.66 -12.31 -12.04
N CYS A 138 -14.27 -13.14 -13.01
CA CYS A 138 -15.21 -13.87 -13.87
C CYS A 138 -16.12 -14.79 -13.05
N GLU A 139 -15.60 -15.38 -11.97
CA GLU A 139 -16.35 -16.30 -11.12
C GLU A 139 -17.28 -15.58 -10.13
N ARG A 140 -18.58 -15.88 -10.21
CA ARG A 140 -19.60 -15.30 -9.30
C ARG A 140 -19.30 -15.62 -7.83
N THR A 141 -18.85 -16.83 -7.54
CA THR A 141 -18.47 -17.28 -6.19
C THR A 141 -17.40 -16.39 -5.58
N THR A 142 -16.40 -16.02 -6.37
CA THR A 142 -15.29 -15.18 -5.93
C THR A 142 -15.74 -13.73 -5.72
N ARG A 143 -16.58 -13.19 -6.61
CA ARG A 143 -17.20 -11.86 -6.41
C ARG A 143 -18.00 -11.78 -5.10
N MET A 144 -18.81 -12.79 -4.83
CA MET A 144 -19.59 -12.89 -3.58
C MET A 144 -18.68 -12.96 -2.36
N PHE A 145 -17.65 -13.83 -2.40
CA PHE A 145 -16.67 -13.95 -1.31
C PHE A 145 -16.01 -12.61 -0.99
N LEU A 146 -15.58 -11.85 -2.00
CA LEU A 146 -14.95 -10.54 -1.80
C LEU A 146 -15.90 -9.51 -1.19
N ALA A 147 -17.13 -9.43 -1.70
CA ALA A 147 -18.15 -8.52 -1.18
C ALA A 147 -18.52 -8.84 0.28
N GLU A 148 -18.78 -10.11 0.58
CA GLU A 148 -19.15 -10.55 1.93
C GLU A 148 -18.01 -10.39 2.93
N THR A 149 -16.79 -10.74 2.53
CA THR A 149 -15.61 -10.63 3.39
C THR A 149 -15.25 -9.18 3.66
N GLY A 150 -15.26 -8.33 2.62
CA GLY A 150 -15.05 -6.88 2.76
C GLY A 150 -16.09 -6.26 3.70
N LYS A 151 -17.38 -6.55 3.49
CA LYS A 151 -18.46 -6.09 4.38
C LYS A 151 -18.22 -6.54 5.82
N LYS A 152 -17.93 -7.82 6.03
CA LYS A 152 -17.71 -8.38 7.37
C LYS A 152 -16.53 -7.76 8.11
N ILE A 153 -15.39 -7.55 7.44
CA ILE A 153 -14.21 -6.92 8.04
C ILE A 153 -14.53 -5.48 8.43
N LEU A 154 -15.12 -4.69 7.53
CA LEU A 154 -15.44 -3.29 7.81
C LEU A 154 -16.54 -3.13 8.86
N SER A 155 -17.58 -3.97 8.85
CA SER A 155 -18.57 -4.04 9.93
C SER A 155 -17.92 -4.34 11.28
N SER A 156 -16.93 -5.24 11.30
CA SER A 156 -16.20 -5.59 12.52
C SER A 156 -15.41 -4.40 13.08
N ILE A 157 -14.84 -3.55 12.23
CA ILE A 157 -14.17 -2.30 12.64
C ILE A 157 -15.18 -1.35 13.30
N ILE A 158 -16.38 -1.20 12.72
CA ILE A 158 -17.45 -0.34 13.28
C ILE A 158 -17.91 -0.86 14.64
N VAL A 159 -18.12 -2.17 14.78
CA VAL A 159 -18.49 -2.80 16.05
C VAL A 159 -17.40 -2.60 17.10
N LYS A 160 -16.13 -2.70 16.71
CA LYS A 160 -14.98 -2.48 17.61
C LYS A 160 -14.86 -1.04 18.08
N ALA A 161 -15.40 -0.09 17.33
CA ALA A 161 -15.57 1.30 17.74
C ALA A 161 -16.83 1.54 18.59
N HIS A 162 -17.49 0.47 19.06
CA HIS A 162 -18.75 0.51 19.83
C HIS A 162 -19.90 1.21 19.10
N LYS A 163 -19.95 1.09 17.77
CA LYS A 163 -21.02 1.65 16.92
C LYS A 163 -21.80 0.53 16.24
N SER A 164 -23.01 0.85 15.79
CA SER A 164 -23.85 -0.10 15.04
C SER A 164 -23.41 -0.15 13.57
N PRO A 165 -23.13 -1.33 12.99
CA PRO A 165 -22.76 -1.47 11.58
C PRO A 165 -23.98 -1.43 10.64
N LYS A 166 -25.21 -1.46 11.16
CA LYS A 166 -26.43 -1.64 10.36
C LYS A 166 -26.53 -0.68 9.17
N ARG A 167 -26.31 0.63 9.41
CA ARG A 167 -26.41 1.62 8.35
C ARG A 167 -25.30 1.49 7.31
N PHE A 168 -24.10 1.08 7.74
CA PHE A 168 -23.00 0.76 6.84
C PHE A 168 -23.33 -0.44 5.95
N GLU A 169 -23.88 -1.51 6.53
CA GLU A 169 -24.25 -2.71 5.79
C GLU A 169 -25.32 -2.42 4.73
N GLU A 170 -26.34 -1.61 5.06
CA GLU A 170 -27.36 -1.16 4.11
C GLU A 170 -26.75 -0.44 2.91
N VAL A 171 -25.94 0.60 3.12
CA VAL A 171 -25.36 1.37 2.01
C VAL A 171 -24.27 0.60 1.24
N PHE A 172 -23.62 -0.37 1.89
CA PHE A 172 -22.68 -1.26 1.22
C PHE A 172 -23.43 -2.22 0.29
N ASP A 173 -24.52 -2.83 0.74
CA ASP A 173 -25.34 -3.72 -0.08
C ASP A 173 -25.99 -2.97 -1.26
N GLU A 174 -26.40 -1.70 -1.06
CA GLU A 174 -26.82 -0.80 -2.14
C GLU A 174 -25.71 -0.60 -3.19
N LEU A 175 -24.46 -0.36 -2.78
CA LEU A 175 -23.32 -0.23 -3.70
C LEU A 175 -23.07 -1.54 -4.45
N ILE A 176 -23.10 -2.69 -3.79
CA ILE A 176 -22.90 -3.99 -4.45
C ILE A 176 -24.02 -4.24 -5.47
N SER A 177 -25.28 -3.96 -5.11
CA SER A 177 -26.41 -4.08 -6.03
C SER A 177 -26.30 -3.13 -7.23
N PHE A 178 -25.78 -1.91 -7.04
CA PHE A 178 -25.51 -0.98 -8.13
C PHE A 178 -24.46 -1.55 -9.10
N LEU A 179 -23.37 -2.13 -8.57
CA LEU A 179 -22.29 -2.72 -9.37
C LEU A 179 -22.71 -3.95 -10.17
N GLU A 180 -23.76 -4.66 -9.76
CA GLU A 180 -24.31 -5.78 -10.54
C GLU A 180 -25.04 -5.32 -11.82
N ASN A 181 -25.46 -4.05 -11.91
CA ASN A 181 -26.14 -3.52 -13.10
C ASN A 181 -25.13 -2.84 -14.06
N THR A 182 -25.09 -3.32 -15.31
CA THR A 182 -24.20 -2.81 -16.37
C THR A 182 -24.67 -1.52 -17.03
N ASP A 183 -25.93 -1.10 -16.87
CA ASP A 183 -26.49 0.08 -17.55
C ASP A 183 -25.76 1.39 -17.23
N HIS A 184 -25.03 1.43 -16.11
CA HIS A 184 -24.36 2.61 -15.57
C HIS A 184 -22.83 2.57 -15.75
N TRP A 185 -22.29 1.55 -16.44
CA TRP A 185 -20.84 1.35 -16.56
C TRP A 185 -20.12 2.46 -17.33
N GLU A 186 -20.69 2.98 -18.42
CA GLU A 186 -20.10 4.09 -19.17
C GLU A 186 -19.98 5.37 -18.31
N ASN A 187 -21.02 5.65 -17.51
CA ASN A 187 -20.99 6.75 -16.54
C ASN A 187 -19.94 6.49 -15.45
N THR A 188 -19.87 5.25 -14.94
CA THR A 188 -18.90 4.85 -13.92
C THR A 188 -17.46 5.01 -14.41
N GLU A 189 -17.18 4.60 -15.64
CA GLU A 189 -15.89 4.80 -16.30
C GLU A 189 -15.55 6.28 -16.42
N GLY A 190 -16.49 7.11 -16.88
CA GLY A 190 -16.31 8.55 -16.93
C GLY A 190 -16.03 9.17 -15.56
N GLU A 191 -16.75 8.77 -14.52
CA GLU A 191 -16.54 9.24 -13.15
C GLU A 191 -15.15 8.86 -12.60
N LEU A 192 -14.70 7.64 -12.86
CA LEU A 192 -13.41 7.11 -12.44
C LEU A 192 -12.25 7.73 -13.23
N ALA A 193 -12.43 7.95 -14.53
CA ALA A 193 -11.45 8.60 -15.40
C ALA A 193 -11.14 10.03 -14.93
N THR A 194 -12.15 10.79 -14.44
CA THR A 194 -11.89 12.12 -13.84
C THR A 194 -11.02 12.09 -12.58
N ARG A 195 -10.84 10.90 -11.99
CA ARG A 195 -9.98 10.65 -10.83
C ARG A 195 -8.70 9.91 -11.21
N GLY A 196 -8.40 9.80 -12.52
CA GLY A 196 -7.19 9.16 -13.04
C GLY A 196 -7.25 7.64 -13.11
N VAL A 197 -8.38 7.02 -12.76
CA VAL A 197 -8.59 5.56 -12.92
C VAL A 197 -9.03 5.31 -14.36
N ARG A 198 -8.09 4.81 -15.17
CA ARG A 198 -8.30 4.58 -16.62
C ARG A 198 -8.72 3.15 -16.96
N HIS A 199 -8.51 2.21 -16.06
CA HIS A 199 -8.83 0.80 -16.25
C HIS A 199 -9.87 0.39 -15.22
N LEU A 200 -11.00 -0.15 -15.67
CA LEU A 200 -12.03 -0.72 -14.79
C LEU A 200 -11.59 -2.09 -14.26
N ASN A 201 -10.54 -2.10 -13.44
CA ASN A 201 -9.97 -3.30 -12.86
C ASN A 201 -10.04 -3.26 -11.33
N PHE A 202 -10.11 -4.44 -10.70
CA PHE A 202 -10.11 -4.57 -9.26
C PHE A 202 -8.90 -3.90 -8.61
N TYR A 203 -7.71 -4.07 -9.20
CA TYR A 203 -6.50 -3.44 -8.70
C TYR A 203 -6.63 -1.93 -8.72
N ASP A 204 -6.95 -1.35 -9.88
CA ASP A 204 -7.00 0.10 -10.06
C ASP A 204 -8.04 0.79 -9.17
N ILE A 205 -9.23 0.19 -9.03
CA ILE A 205 -10.33 0.78 -8.28
C ILE A 205 -10.21 0.47 -6.79
N VAL A 206 -10.16 -0.81 -6.42
CA VAL A 206 -10.29 -1.22 -5.01
C VAL A 206 -8.96 -1.11 -4.30
N LEU A 207 -7.90 -1.69 -4.87
CA LEU A 207 -6.61 -1.76 -4.20
C LEU A 207 -5.91 -0.40 -4.23
N ASP A 208 -5.77 0.21 -5.40
CA ASP A 208 -5.00 1.44 -5.56
C ASP A 208 -5.85 2.69 -5.25
N PHE A 209 -6.96 2.94 -5.95
CA PHE A 209 -7.76 4.15 -5.75
C PHE A 209 -8.47 4.20 -4.39
N ILE A 210 -9.04 3.10 -3.91
CA ILE A 210 -9.77 3.11 -2.64
C ILE A 210 -8.83 2.87 -1.45
N LEU A 211 -8.13 1.74 -1.41
CA LEU A 211 -7.39 1.34 -0.21
C LEU A 211 -6.08 2.11 -0.06
N MET A 212 -5.21 2.11 -1.08
CA MET A 212 -3.91 2.79 -0.98
C MET A 212 -4.06 4.30 -0.75
N ASP A 213 -4.86 4.99 -1.58
CA ASP A 213 -5.07 6.44 -1.39
C ASP A 213 -5.67 6.74 0.00
N SER A 214 -6.60 5.92 0.49
CA SER A 214 -7.15 6.12 1.85
C SER A 214 -6.08 5.97 2.94
N PHE A 215 -5.16 5.01 2.82
CA PHE A 215 -4.08 4.85 3.80
C PHE A 215 -3.07 5.98 3.77
N GLU A 216 -2.76 6.52 2.58
CA GLU A 216 -1.88 7.68 2.42
C GLU A 216 -2.51 8.96 2.99
N ASP A 217 -3.80 9.18 2.74
CA ASP A 217 -4.58 10.27 3.33
C ASP A 217 -4.56 10.21 4.87
N LEU A 218 -4.62 9.00 5.43
CA LEU A 218 -4.59 8.77 6.87
C LEU A 218 -3.21 8.91 7.49
N GLU A 219 -2.14 8.64 6.75
CA GLU A 219 -0.75 8.89 7.19
C GLU A 219 -0.41 10.38 7.16
N ASN A 220 -1.09 11.16 6.31
CA ASN A 220 -0.85 12.58 6.11
C ASN A 220 -2.09 13.43 6.45
N PRO A 221 -2.63 13.38 7.68
CA PRO A 221 -3.85 14.10 8.03
C PRO A 221 -3.63 15.62 8.01
N PRO A 222 -4.65 16.44 7.69
CA PRO A 222 -4.58 17.90 7.75
C PRO A 222 -4.07 18.43 9.11
N ILE A 223 -3.31 19.53 9.09
CA ILE A 223 -2.76 20.19 10.30
C ILE A 223 -3.84 20.48 11.35
N SER A 224 -5.05 20.86 10.92
CA SER A 224 -6.19 21.09 11.80
C SER A 224 -6.57 19.85 12.62
N ILE A 225 -6.56 18.67 12.01
CA ILE A 225 -6.81 17.39 12.68
C ILE A 225 -5.65 17.07 13.62
N GLN A 226 -4.41 17.21 13.15
CA GLN A 226 -3.21 16.96 13.97
C GLN A 226 -3.22 17.80 15.25
N ASN A 227 -3.55 19.09 15.16
CA ASN A 227 -3.61 19.99 16.30
C ASN A 227 -4.64 19.55 17.34
N VAL A 228 -5.82 19.09 16.91
CA VAL A 228 -6.87 18.61 17.82
C VAL A 228 -6.43 17.32 18.52
N ILE A 229 -5.86 16.38 17.77
CA ILE A 229 -5.46 15.07 18.29
C ILE A 229 -4.28 15.21 19.27
N ASN A 230 -3.32 16.08 18.97
CA ASN A 230 -2.15 16.33 19.81
C ASN A 230 -2.45 17.21 21.03
N ASN A 231 -3.63 17.83 21.11
CA ASN A 231 -4.00 18.68 22.22
C ASN A 231 -4.25 17.85 23.49
N ARG A 232 -3.38 17.98 24.50
CA ARG A 232 -3.44 17.22 25.76
C ARG A 232 -4.61 17.63 26.67
N TRP A 233 -5.20 18.80 26.45
CA TRP A 233 -6.30 19.34 27.26
C TRP A 233 -7.68 18.87 26.80
N LEU A 234 -7.77 18.32 25.58
CA LEU A 234 -9.02 17.79 25.03
C LEU A 234 -9.18 16.31 25.41
N ASN A 235 -10.38 15.95 25.87
CA ASN A 235 -10.71 14.55 26.12
C ASN A 235 -10.89 13.78 24.79
N SER A 236 -10.78 12.45 24.86
CA SER A 236 -10.83 11.59 23.67
C SER A 236 -12.17 11.68 22.92
N SER A 237 -13.29 11.81 23.63
CA SER A 237 -14.61 11.92 23.01
C SER A 237 -14.76 13.20 22.15
N PHE A 238 -14.22 14.32 22.63
CA PHE A 238 -14.19 15.56 21.87
C PHE A 238 -13.29 15.44 20.63
N LYS A 239 -12.11 14.82 20.77
CA LYS A 239 -11.20 14.58 19.64
C LYS A 239 -11.86 13.70 18.59
N GLU A 240 -12.51 12.62 18.99
CA GLU A 240 -13.24 11.73 18.09
C GLU A 240 -14.32 12.50 17.31
N THR A 241 -15.09 13.33 18.01
CA THR A 241 -16.16 14.14 17.40
C THR A 241 -15.58 15.13 16.37
N ALA A 242 -14.44 15.74 16.67
CA ALA A 242 -13.77 16.67 15.77
C ALA A 242 -13.20 15.98 14.52
N VAL A 243 -12.60 14.79 14.69
CA VAL A 243 -12.14 13.95 13.56
C VAL A 243 -13.33 13.57 12.68
N ALA A 244 -14.41 13.06 13.27
CA ALA A 244 -15.62 12.68 12.54
C ALA A 244 -16.22 13.88 11.77
N SER A 245 -16.32 15.04 12.42
CA SER A 245 -16.82 16.28 11.81
C SER A 245 -15.95 16.73 10.63
N SER A 246 -14.63 16.53 10.73
CA SER A 246 -13.68 16.86 9.67
C SER A 246 -13.87 15.94 8.46
N CYS A 247 -13.97 14.62 8.67
CA CYS A 247 -14.28 13.66 7.61
C CYS A 247 -15.59 14.01 6.90
N TRP A 248 -16.64 14.33 7.68
CA TRP A 248 -17.94 14.71 7.14
C TRP A 248 -17.88 15.99 6.30
N SER A 249 -17.15 17.01 6.76
CA SER A 249 -16.97 18.26 6.01
C SER A 249 -16.31 18.02 4.64
N VAL A 250 -15.29 17.16 4.60
CA VAL A 250 -14.60 16.80 3.35
C VAL A 250 -15.55 16.06 2.41
N LEU A 251 -16.28 15.05 2.91
CA LEU A 251 -17.25 14.31 2.09
C LEU A 251 -18.37 15.20 1.57
N LYS A 252 -18.89 16.12 2.40
CA LYS A 252 -19.90 17.08 1.98
C LYS A 252 -19.40 17.99 0.86
N GLN A 253 -18.17 18.48 0.97
CA GLN A 253 -17.55 19.29 -0.08
C GLN A 253 -17.34 18.49 -1.38
N LYS A 254 -16.86 17.24 -1.29
CA LYS A 254 -16.71 16.35 -2.45
C LYS A 254 -18.05 16.08 -3.12
N ARG A 255 -19.14 15.89 -2.35
CA ARG A 255 -20.50 15.70 -2.87
C ARG A 255 -21.04 16.90 -3.65
N GLN A 256 -20.71 18.13 -3.25
CA GLN A 256 -21.16 19.35 -3.96
C GLN A 256 -20.61 19.47 -5.39
N HIS A 257 -19.48 18.81 -5.67
CA HIS A 257 -18.82 18.84 -6.98
C HIS A 257 -19.15 17.61 -7.84
N MET A 258 -20.04 16.72 -7.36
CA MET A 258 -20.47 15.55 -8.14
C MET A 258 -21.42 15.97 -9.26
N LYS A 259 -21.20 15.42 -10.45
CA LYS A 259 -22.05 15.65 -11.62
C LYS A 259 -23.19 14.63 -11.71
N VAL A 260 -22.94 13.40 -11.26
CA VAL A 260 -23.90 12.29 -11.28
C VAL A 260 -24.38 12.04 -9.87
N HIS A 261 -25.68 12.23 -9.62
CA HIS A 261 -26.25 12.10 -8.28
C HIS A 261 -26.50 10.64 -7.86
N ASP A 262 -26.64 9.75 -8.83
CA ASP A 262 -26.87 8.31 -8.66
C ASP A 262 -25.79 7.50 -9.41
N GLY A 263 -24.53 7.92 -9.21
CA GLY A 263 -23.35 7.33 -9.84
C GLY A 263 -22.53 6.49 -8.86
N PHE A 264 -21.50 5.81 -9.36
CA PHE A 264 -20.60 5.01 -8.55
C PHE A 264 -20.03 5.80 -7.37
N ILE A 265 -19.61 7.05 -7.63
CA ILE A 265 -19.02 7.92 -6.61
C ILE A 265 -20.04 8.31 -5.54
N ALA A 266 -21.30 8.50 -5.92
CA ALA A 266 -22.36 8.84 -4.98
C ALA A 266 -22.61 7.70 -3.99
N HIS A 267 -22.70 6.46 -4.49
CA HIS A 267 -22.80 5.25 -3.66
C HIS A 267 -21.54 5.04 -2.81
N PHE A 268 -20.35 5.18 -3.41
CA PHE A 268 -19.08 5.07 -2.69
C PHE A 268 -18.97 6.08 -1.54
N TYR A 269 -19.39 7.33 -1.73
CA TYR A 269 -19.40 8.33 -0.66
C TYR A 269 -20.44 8.03 0.43
N SER A 270 -21.54 7.35 0.10
CA SER A 270 -22.51 6.89 1.12
C SER A 270 -21.89 5.82 2.03
N VAL A 271 -21.07 4.93 1.47
CA VAL A 271 -20.26 3.98 2.27
C VAL A 271 -19.22 4.72 3.12
N CYS A 272 -18.44 5.62 2.52
CA CYS A 272 -17.39 6.40 3.20
C CYS A 272 -17.94 7.20 4.39
N GLU A 273 -19.14 7.75 4.27
CA GLU A 273 -19.79 8.51 5.35
C GLU A 273 -19.97 7.69 6.63
N GLN A 274 -20.11 6.37 6.52
CA GLN A 274 -20.24 5.49 7.67
C GLN A 274 -18.89 5.00 8.20
N ILE A 275 -17.95 4.65 7.31
CA ILE A 275 -16.70 3.97 7.70
C ILE A 275 -15.50 4.91 7.89
N SER A 276 -15.37 5.98 7.09
CA SER A 276 -14.19 6.86 7.13
C SER A 276 -13.97 7.55 8.48
N PRO A 277 -15.00 8.07 9.18
CA PRO A 277 -14.83 8.62 10.52
C PRO A 277 -14.30 7.60 11.53
N VAL A 278 -14.75 6.34 11.42
CA VAL A 278 -14.34 5.25 12.31
C VAL A 278 -12.89 4.87 12.05
N LEU A 279 -12.50 4.73 10.78
CA LEU A 279 -11.11 4.45 10.40
C LEU A 279 -10.18 5.59 10.82
N ALA A 280 -10.55 6.85 10.54
CA ALA A 280 -9.76 8.01 10.92
C ALA A 280 -9.52 8.07 12.44
N TRP A 281 -10.55 7.80 13.24
CA TRP A 281 -10.39 7.69 14.68
C TRP A 281 -9.57 6.46 15.10
N GLY A 282 -9.74 5.33 14.44
CA GLY A 282 -8.96 4.12 14.69
C GLY A 282 -7.46 4.34 14.47
N PHE A 283 -7.07 5.00 13.38
CA PHE A 283 -5.66 5.26 13.09
C PHE A 283 -5.05 6.41 13.88
N LEU A 284 -5.79 7.49 14.08
CA LEU A 284 -5.24 8.72 14.67
C LEU A 284 -5.53 8.86 16.17
N GLY A 285 -6.46 8.07 16.69
CA GLY A 285 -6.86 8.07 18.09
C GLY A 285 -5.80 7.45 19.02
N PRO A 286 -6.08 7.42 20.33
CA PRO A 286 -5.18 6.78 21.29
C PRO A 286 -5.11 5.26 21.05
N LYS A 287 -4.01 4.64 21.51
CA LYS A 287 -3.86 3.18 21.50
C LYS A 287 -5.05 2.52 22.18
N SER A 288 -5.68 1.60 21.47
CA SER A 288 -6.91 0.92 21.83
C SER A 288 -7.04 -0.34 20.97
N SER A 289 -7.94 -1.25 21.33
CA SER A 289 -8.20 -2.43 20.50
C SER A 289 -8.67 -2.04 19.08
N LEU A 290 -9.42 -0.94 18.93
CA LEU A 290 -9.77 -0.38 17.62
C LEU A 290 -8.53 0.02 16.82
N HIS A 291 -7.63 0.78 17.44
CA HIS A 291 -6.37 1.20 16.81
C HIS A 291 -5.54 0.00 16.36
N ASP A 292 -5.40 -1.01 17.23
CA ASP A 292 -4.61 -2.20 16.93
C ASP A 292 -5.24 -2.99 15.77
N PHE A 293 -6.57 -3.08 15.71
CA PHE A 293 -7.25 -3.73 14.60
C PHE A 293 -7.14 -2.95 13.29
N CYS A 294 -7.25 -1.62 13.32
CA CYS A 294 -7.05 -0.79 12.14
C CYS A 294 -5.62 -0.90 11.59
N CYS A 295 -4.61 -0.89 12.46
CA CYS A 295 -3.22 -1.12 12.07
C CYS A 295 -3.04 -2.51 11.48
N PHE A 296 -3.56 -3.55 12.14
CA PHE A 296 -3.50 -4.92 11.62
C PHE A 296 -4.19 -5.06 10.26
N PHE A 297 -5.35 -4.43 10.06
CA PHE A 297 -6.05 -4.39 8.78
C PHE A 297 -5.19 -3.77 7.68
N LYS A 298 -4.65 -2.59 7.94
CA LYS A 298 -3.75 -1.88 7.02
C LYS A 298 -2.52 -2.72 6.68
N ASP A 299 -1.91 -3.36 7.68
CA ASP A 299 -0.77 -4.23 7.48
C ASP A 299 -1.15 -5.44 6.61
N GLN A 300 -2.26 -6.11 6.85
CA GLN A 300 -2.67 -7.24 6.01
C GLN A 300 -2.89 -6.83 4.55
N VAL A 301 -3.46 -5.65 4.29
CA VAL A 301 -3.62 -5.12 2.93
C VAL A 301 -2.27 -4.78 2.31
N ARG A 302 -1.35 -4.15 3.05
CA ARG A 302 0.00 -3.83 2.56
C ARG A 302 0.81 -5.08 2.24
N HIS A 303 0.78 -6.08 3.13
CA HIS A 303 1.46 -7.34 2.88
C HIS A 303 0.86 -8.09 1.69
N PHE A 304 -0.47 -8.10 1.55
CA PHE A 304 -1.11 -8.66 0.35
C PHE A 304 -0.57 -8.00 -0.92
N LEU A 305 -0.51 -6.67 -0.95
CA LEU A 305 -0.05 -5.91 -2.11
C LEU A 305 1.42 -6.16 -2.44
N LYS A 306 2.29 -6.23 -1.41
CA LYS A 306 3.68 -6.63 -1.62
C LYS A 306 3.80 -8.06 -2.13
N ASP A 307 3.05 -8.98 -1.54
CA ASP A 307 3.13 -10.40 -1.90
C ASP A 307 2.70 -10.69 -3.34
N ILE A 308 1.67 -10.01 -3.86
CA ILE A 308 1.24 -10.23 -5.25
C ILE A 308 2.21 -9.63 -6.29
N PHE A 309 3.13 -8.74 -5.88
CA PHE A 309 4.20 -8.17 -6.73
C PHE A 309 5.55 -8.88 -6.54
N ASP A 310 5.60 -9.91 -5.70
CA ASP A 310 6.81 -10.62 -5.31
C ASP A 310 6.92 -11.96 -6.06
N LEU A 311 7.91 -12.05 -6.96
CA LEU A 311 8.15 -13.22 -7.81
C LEU A 311 8.50 -14.49 -7.01
N ASP A 312 9.00 -14.33 -5.77
CA ASP A 312 9.29 -15.47 -4.89
C ASP A 312 8.04 -16.02 -4.21
N LYS A 313 6.94 -15.27 -4.21
CA LYS A 313 5.69 -15.62 -3.52
C LYS A 313 4.56 -16.01 -4.46
N VAL A 314 4.53 -15.46 -5.66
CA VAL A 314 3.51 -15.76 -6.67
C VAL A 314 4.13 -16.07 -8.02
N ARG A 315 3.52 -16.98 -8.76
CA ARG A 315 4.06 -17.49 -10.03
C ARG A 315 3.54 -16.66 -11.20
N TYR A 316 4.42 -15.86 -11.77
CA TYR A 316 4.16 -15.15 -13.03
C TYR A 316 4.44 -16.02 -14.27
N SER A 317 4.05 -17.30 -14.22
CA SER A 317 4.21 -18.22 -15.35
C SER A 317 3.07 -18.14 -16.37
N SER A 318 1.85 -17.86 -15.90
CA SER A 318 0.65 -17.70 -16.72
C SER A 318 -0.39 -16.89 -15.95
N VAL A 319 -1.43 -16.41 -16.65
CA VAL A 319 -2.56 -15.70 -16.01
C VAL A 319 -3.23 -16.57 -14.95
N GLU A 320 -3.45 -17.86 -15.24
CA GLU A 320 -4.14 -18.80 -14.36
C GLU A 320 -3.36 -19.09 -13.08
N THR A 321 -2.05 -19.30 -13.21
CA THR A 321 -1.18 -19.58 -12.06
C THR A 321 -1.06 -18.38 -11.14
N LEU A 322 -0.94 -17.17 -11.70
CA LEU A 322 -0.94 -15.93 -10.93
C LEU A 322 -2.31 -15.69 -10.27
N ALA A 323 -3.41 -15.88 -10.98
CA ALA A 323 -4.76 -15.75 -10.44
C ALA A 323 -5.00 -16.70 -9.25
N GLU A 324 -4.58 -17.96 -9.37
CA GLU A 324 -4.66 -18.94 -8.30
C GLU A 324 -3.86 -18.50 -7.06
N ASP A 325 -2.63 -18.01 -7.26
CA ASP A 325 -1.76 -17.56 -6.16
C ASP A 325 -2.31 -16.30 -5.48
N ILE A 326 -2.79 -15.32 -6.25
CA ILE A 326 -3.44 -14.10 -5.74
C ILE A 326 -4.67 -14.47 -4.91
N LEU A 327 -5.55 -15.35 -5.43
CA LEU A 327 -6.76 -15.75 -4.71
C LEU A 327 -6.43 -16.49 -3.41
N ARG A 328 -5.40 -17.36 -3.42
CA ARG A 328 -4.91 -18.02 -2.19
C ARG A 328 -4.41 -17.01 -1.16
N LEU A 329 -3.68 -15.97 -1.58
CA LEU A 329 -3.25 -14.89 -0.70
C LEU A 329 -4.44 -14.09 -0.17
N MET A 330 -5.44 -13.77 -0.99
CA MET A 330 -6.67 -13.08 -0.55
C MET A 330 -7.41 -13.87 0.53
N HIS A 331 -7.60 -15.19 0.35
CA HIS A 331 -8.20 -16.06 1.35
C HIS A 331 -7.39 -16.05 2.65
N ARG A 332 -6.07 -16.25 2.54
CA ARG A 332 -5.19 -16.28 3.71
C ARG A 332 -5.27 -15.01 4.55
N ARG A 333 -5.21 -13.84 3.90
CA ARG A 333 -5.27 -12.53 4.58
C ARG A 333 -6.64 -12.28 5.19
N SER A 334 -7.70 -12.71 4.53
CA SER A 334 -9.07 -12.65 5.04
C SER A 334 -9.26 -13.51 6.30
N GLU A 335 -8.74 -14.73 6.30
CA GLU A 335 -8.76 -15.62 7.47
C GLU A 335 -8.03 -15.00 8.66
N LEU A 336 -6.86 -14.41 8.44
CA LEU A 336 -6.10 -13.72 9.49
C LEU A 336 -6.88 -12.56 10.10
N LEU A 337 -7.54 -11.75 9.27
CA LEU A 337 -8.37 -10.63 9.73
C LEU A 337 -9.58 -11.10 10.53
N LEU A 338 -10.27 -12.14 10.06
CA LEU A 338 -11.42 -12.70 10.76
C LEU A 338 -11.03 -13.42 12.07
N ALA A 339 -9.86 -14.06 12.10
CA ALA A 339 -9.33 -14.67 13.31
C ALA A 339 -8.99 -13.62 14.38
N PHE A 340 -8.45 -12.45 13.98
CA PHE A 340 -8.20 -11.33 14.90
C PHE A 340 -9.50 -10.86 15.56
N VAL A 341 -10.58 -10.71 14.78
CA VAL A 341 -11.91 -10.35 15.30
C VAL A 341 -12.44 -11.40 16.29
N GLY A 342 -12.24 -12.69 15.98
CA GLY A 342 -12.67 -13.79 16.85
C GLY A 342 -11.89 -13.89 18.16
N ALA A 343 -10.57 -13.71 18.12
CA ALA A 343 -9.71 -13.79 19.30
C ALA A 343 -10.02 -12.70 20.34
N ASP A 344 -10.30 -11.48 19.89
CA ASP A 344 -10.65 -10.37 20.79
C ASP A 344 -12.03 -10.52 21.43
N SER A 345 -12.96 -11.23 20.76
CA SER A 345 -14.26 -11.54 21.35
C SER A 345 -14.11 -12.42 22.60
N LEU A 346 -13.18 -13.38 22.56
CA LEU A 346 -12.88 -14.28 23.69
C LEU A 346 -12.18 -13.55 24.85
N GLN A 347 -11.22 -12.66 24.56
CA GLN A 347 -10.53 -11.88 25.61
C GLN A 347 -11.46 -10.92 26.36
N ASN A 348 -12.46 -10.35 25.67
CA ASN A 348 -13.47 -9.50 26.31
C ASN A 348 -14.44 -10.30 27.21
N LEU A 349 -14.73 -11.55 26.86
CA LEU A 349 -15.51 -12.48 27.70
C LEU A 349 -14.75 -12.89 28.97
N ASP A 350 -13.46 -13.21 28.86
CA ASP A 350 -12.62 -13.60 30.00
C ASP A 350 -12.37 -12.42 30.97
N SER A 351 -12.29 -11.20 30.45
CA SER A 351 -12.18 -9.98 31.26
C SER A 351 -13.45 -9.68 32.06
N CYS A 352 -14.63 -10.11 31.56
CA CYS A 352 -15.90 -9.95 32.26
C CYS A 352 -16.07 -10.99 33.39
N ASN A 353 -15.56 -12.22 33.21
CA ASN A 353 -15.63 -13.27 34.22
C ASN A 353 -14.69 -13.06 35.42
N ASN A 354 -13.61 -12.29 35.26
CA ASN A 354 -12.69 -12.03 36.37
C ASN A 354 -13.20 -11.01 37.40
N ASN A 355 -14.27 -10.27 37.09
CA ASN A 355 -14.86 -9.29 38.01
C ASN A 355 -15.92 -9.88 38.96
N GLU A 356 -16.34 -11.14 38.80
CA GLU A 356 -17.34 -11.78 39.70
C GLU A 356 -16.72 -12.62 40.83
N LEU A 357 -15.39 -12.74 40.92
CA LEU A 357 -14.72 -13.57 41.95
C LEU A 357 -14.13 -12.80 43.15
N GLN A 358 -14.42 -11.51 43.32
CA GLN A 358 -14.03 -10.76 44.52
C GLN A 358 -15.22 -10.01 45.13
N LEU A 359 -16.07 -10.71 45.88
CA LEU A 359 -16.88 -10.12 46.96
C LEU A 359 -17.56 -11.21 47.79
N LEU A 360 -16.84 -11.78 48.75
CA LEU A 360 -17.42 -12.41 49.94
C LEU A 360 -16.50 -12.13 51.14
N PRO A 361 -16.89 -11.27 52.10
CA PRO A 361 -16.13 -11.08 53.33
C PRO A 361 -16.28 -12.32 54.20
N SER A 362 -15.18 -13.02 54.44
CA SER A 362 -15.09 -14.07 55.45
C SER A 362 -15.20 -13.45 56.84
N ASN A 363 -16.41 -13.40 57.41
CA ASN A 363 -16.64 -13.22 58.83
C ASN A 363 -17.96 -13.92 59.19
N MET A 364 -17.91 -14.75 60.23
CA MET A 364 -19.01 -15.37 61.00
C MET A 364 -18.99 -16.91 61.03
N LEU A 365 -18.07 -17.48 61.81
CA LEU A 365 -18.24 -18.80 62.42
C LEU A 365 -17.34 -18.96 63.65
N GLU A 366 -17.67 -18.23 64.72
CA GLU A 366 -17.31 -18.62 66.09
C GLU A 366 -18.49 -18.34 67.01
N ALA A 367 -19.24 -19.39 67.35
CA ALA A 367 -20.07 -19.41 68.55
C ALA A 367 -20.00 -20.81 69.16
N ARG A 368 -19.35 -20.85 70.33
CA ARG A 368 -19.11 -22.02 71.18
C ARG A 368 -20.41 -22.68 71.64
N VAL A 369 -20.39 -24.00 71.64
CA VAL A 369 -21.22 -24.87 72.49
C VAL A 369 -20.71 -24.78 73.92
N GLN A 370 -21.56 -24.42 74.88
CA GLN A 370 -21.49 -24.88 76.27
C GLN A 370 -22.82 -24.66 77.01
N SER A 371 -23.21 -25.73 77.72
CA SER A 371 -24.39 -26.02 78.56
C SER A 371 -25.76 -26.13 77.90
#